data_AF-N4WST3-F1
#
_entry.id   AF-N4WST3-F1
#
_cell.length_a   1.000
_cell.length_b   1.000
_cell.length_c   1.000
_cell.angle_alpha   90.00
_cell.angle_beta   90.00
_cell.angle_gamma   90.00
#
_symmetry.space_group_name_H-M   'P 1'
#
loop_
_entity.id
_entity.type
_entity.pdbx_description
1 polymer ?
#
loop_
_entity_poly.entity_id
_entity_poly.type
_entity_poly.pdbx_seq_one_letter_code
_entity_poly.pdbx_strand_id
1 'polypeptide(L)'
;MFFLLLAFAAIYWRTTHWLMGIVTIVVTLSLSFGTHLFHEGIVNTMQVVIGILFIGYVRTKSSKVQMLLSLTILFLLTVLTTSNTMYQMLGVMTGLIISDKNVQPDLPRSKLMIGFASLCLLYVPIHFWVPEGLPTFTGFALLGSWVSLRSMHKKRLSRMYLVGVILLITASFGSVKMDDNVPAYASDGLHKGGFPIHHQTSDGKKFAVIAHRGNSSSYPEETLPALKSAKDMQVDFLDVDVHVTKDHQLIALHDDTVDRTTNGTGKASEMTVSELKQLDAGYEMTTDDGQSYPFRGQGIQLQTLRELLEAFPNAPFTIEIKDDSSFAGNLVAEVIQEHQASHRVIVGSFHDAPTKTFRRAMPNVATTLTTSEMKKMMLMHQIGLGAYDQPPARYAQVPEEMDGIRVLTPSFIKYAHQRGVTLFVWTINEEDEMKRIMQMGVDGMYTDHPARLLDVVVQRKK
;
A
#
# COMPACT_ATOMS: atom_id res chain seq x y z
N MET A 1 19.66 16.72 -43.48
CA MET A 1 18.96 16.54 -44.78
C MET A 1 17.47 16.39 -44.49
N PHE A 2 16.60 16.95 -45.34
CA PHE A 2 15.13 17.14 -45.26
C PHE A 2 14.65 18.40 -44.51
N PHE A 3 14.42 19.53 -45.19
CA PHE A 3 13.38 19.96 -46.17
C PHE A 3 12.09 20.51 -45.54
N LEU A 4 11.98 21.85 -45.63
CA LEU A 4 10.80 22.68 -45.93
C LEU A 4 9.43 21.98 -46.03
N LEU A 5 8.51 22.39 -45.15
CA LEU A 5 7.07 22.41 -45.38
C LEU A 5 6.52 23.74 -44.86
N LEU A 6 6.83 24.84 -45.59
CA LEU A 6 6.36 26.19 -45.25
C LEU A 6 5.45 26.83 -46.30
N ALA A 7 4.99 26.10 -47.32
CA ALA A 7 4.25 26.72 -48.41
C ALA A 7 3.11 25.82 -48.91
N PHE A 8 1.99 25.76 -48.18
CA PHE A 8 0.69 25.43 -48.80
C PHE A 8 -0.53 26.02 -48.08
N ALA A 9 -0.40 26.56 -46.87
CA ALA A 9 -1.55 27.14 -46.14
C ALA A 9 -1.91 28.59 -46.54
N ALA A 10 -1.08 29.28 -47.33
CA ALA A 10 -1.23 30.73 -47.55
C ALA A 10 -2.00 31.14 -48.82
N ILE A 11 -2.35 30.22 -49.74
CA ILE A 11 -2.92 30.59 -51.05
C ILE A 11 -4.41 30.25 -51.21
N TYR A 12 -5.04 29.57 -50.25
CA TYR A 12 -6.48 29.28 -50.30
C TYR A 12 -7.30 30.03 -49.23
N TRP A 13 -6.83 31.19 -48.78
CA TRP A 13 -7.49 31.99 -47.75
C TRP A 13 -7.98 33.35 -48.25
N ARG A 14 -8.45 33.38 -49.49
CA ARG A 14 -9.08 34.58 -50.04
C ARG A 14 -10.31 34.18 -50.85
N THR A 15 -11.31 33.62 -50.18
CA THR A 15 -12.74 33.83 -50.47
C THR A 15 -13.62 32.96 -49.56
N THR A 16 -14.39 33.64 -48.70
CA THR A 16 -15.71 33.23 -48.16
C THR A 16 -15.91 31.90 -47.40
N HIS A 17 -16.19 32.10 -46.09
CA HIS A 17 -17.02 31.31 -45.16
C HIS A 17 -16.35 30.29 -44.22
N TRP A 18 -16.25 30.74 -42.96
CA TRP A 18 -16.33 30.01 -41.69
C TRP A 18 -16.05 28.51 -41.70
N LEU A 19 -14.78 28.15 -41.50
CA LEU A 19 -14.35 26.83 -41.06
C LEU A 19 -13.23 26.98 -40.03
N MET A 20 -13.34 26.26 -38.91
CA MET A 20 -12.30 26.10 -37.89
C MET A 20 -11.05 25.52 -38.54
N GLY A 21 -9.92 26.23 -38.46
CA GLY A 21 -8.61 25.69 -38.81
C GLY A 21 -7.79 25.41 -37.56
N ILE A 22 -7.55 24.14 -37.25
CA ILE A 22 -6.47 23.74 -36.34
C ILE A 22 -5.19 23.78 -37.18
N VAL A 23 -4.30 24.72 -36.89
CA VAL A 23 -2.95 24.74 -37.49
C VAL A 23 -2.01 24.10 -36.47
N THR A 24 -1.71 22.82 -36.66
CA THR A 24 -0.69 22.13 -35.87
C THR A 24 0.67 22.39 -36.51
N ILE A 25 1.52 23.18 -35.83
CA ILE A 25 2.93 23.34 -36.21
C ILE A 25 3.75 22.50 -35.24
N VAL A 26 4.23 21.34 -35.68
CA VAL A 26 5.20 20.55 -34.91
C VAL A 26 6.59 21.07 -35.25
N VAL A 27 7.20 21.82 -34.34
CA VAL A 27 8.62 22.16 -34.42
C VAL A 27 9.37 21.22 -33.49
N THR A 28 10.10 20.27 -34.07
CA THR A 28 10.98 19.38 -33.32
C THR A 28 12.36 20.05 -33.20
N LEU A 29 12.69 20.51 -32.00
CA LEU A 29 14.04 20.97 -31.67
C LEU A 29 14.74 19.89 -30.85
N SER A 30 15.76 19.27 -31.44
CA SER A 30 16.67 18.36 -30.74
C SER A 30 17.91 19.13 -30.31
N LEU A 31 18.05 19.34 -29.01
CA LEU A 31 19.25 19.96 -28.42
C LEU A 31 20.03 18.88 -27.68
N SER A 32 21.28 18.67 -28.07
CA SER A 32 22.23 17.79 -27.39
C SER A 32 23.20 18.66 -26.61
N PHE A 33 23.22 18.52 -25.28
CA PHE A 33 24.21 19.18 -24.43
C PHE A 33 25.27 18.17 -24.01
N GLY A 34 26.54 18.47 -24.28
CA GLY A 34 27.68 17.77 -23.70
C GLY A 34 28.20 18.58 -22.52
N THR A 35 28.09 18.05 -21.30
CA THR A 35 28.68 18.67 -20.11
C THR A 35 30.12 18.19 -19.94
N HIS A 36 31.10 19.05 -20.21
CA HIS A 36 32.47 18.85 -19.74
C HIS A 36 32.66 19.61 -18.42
N LEU A 37 32.53 18.94 -17.28
CA LEU A 37 32.98 19.43 -15.99
C LEU A 37 33.91 18.39 -15.35
N PHE A 38 35.09 18.87 -14.94
CA PHE A 38 36.24 18.11 -14.46
C PHE A 38 35.97 17.42 -13.11
N HIS A 39 35.86 16.09 -13.11
CA HIS A 39 36.70 15.09 -12.46
C HIS A 39 35.86 13.80 -12.41
N GLU A 40 36.38 12.76 -13.05
CA GLU A 40 35.70 11.48 -13.34
C GLU A 40 34.70 11.54 -14.51
N GLY A 41 34.99 10.75 -15.55
CA GLY A 41 34.37 10.85 -16.88
C GLY A 41 32.87 10.56 -16.86
N ILE A 42 32.06 11.59 -17.09
CA ILE A 42 30.62 11.49 -17.33
C ILE A 42 30.34 12.09 -18.70
N VAL A 43 30.08 11.24 -19.71
CA VAL A 43 29.48 11.69 -20.98
C VAL A 43 27.97 11.49 -20.87
N ASN A 44 27.26 12.50 -20.35
CA ASN A 44 25.80 12.52 -20.36
C ASN A 44 25.33 13.15 -21.68
N THR A 45 24.78 12.34 -22.57
CA THR A 45 24.07 12.87 -23.74
C THR A 45 22.62 13.09 -23.32
N MET A 46 22.24 14.35 -23.07
CA MET A 46 20.84 14.70 -22.82
C MET A 46 20.16 14.97 -24.16
N GLN A 47 19.17 14.17 -24.52
CA GLN A 47 18.29 14.47 -25.65
C GLN A 47 16.98 15.04 -25.13
N VAL A 48 16.70 16.29 -25.51
CA VAL A 48 15.42 16.94 -25.27
C VAL A 48 14.67 17.00 -26.59
N VAL A 49 13.52 16.34 -26.65
CA VAL A 49 12.57 16.49 -27.75
C VAL A 49 11.43 17.37 -27.28
N ILE A 50 11.35 18.59 -27.81
CA ILE A 50 10.26 19.53 -27.51
C ILE A 50 9.27 19.50 -28.66
N GLY A 51 8.02 19.13 -28.39
CA GLY A 51 6.88 19.26 -29.29
C GLY A 51 5.98 20.40 -28.82
N ILE A 52 5.88 21.46 -29.60
CA ILE A 52 4.97 22.59 -29.30
C ILE A 52 3.65 22.35 -30.04
N LEU A 53 2.54 22.22 -29.30
CA LEU A 53 1.21 22.10 -29.89
C LEU A 53 0.45 23.41 -29.69
N PHE A 54 0.13 24.09 -30.79
CA PHE A 54 -0.77 25.24 -30.80
C PHE A 54 -2.21 24.77 -31.01
N ILE A 55 -3.08 25.00 -30.03
CA ILE A 55 -4.52 24.69 -30.15
C ILE A 55 -5.31 25.99 -30.27
N GLY A 56 -5.73 26.30 -31.51
CA GLY A 56 -6.98 26.96 -31.90
C GLY A 56 -7.26 28.42 -31.49
N TYR A 57 -7.60 29.26 -32.48
CA TYR A 57 -8.20 30.59 -32.30
C TYR A 57 -9.74 30.49 -32.26
N VAL A 58 -10.39 30.98 -31.20
CA VAL A 58 -11.86 31.02 -31.09
C VAL A 58 -12.37 32.45 -31.04
N ARG A 59 -13.13 32.88 -32.05
CA ARG A 59 -13.85 34.16 -32.08
C ARG A 59 -15.35 33.91 -31.93
N THR A 60 -15.89 34.10 -30.72
CA THR A 60 -17.34 34.03 -30.50
C THR A 60 -18.05 35.33 -30.93
N LYS A 61 -19.23 35.22 -31.56
CA LYS A 61 -20.07 36.37 -31.96
C LYS A 61 -20.62 37.19 -30.76
N SER A 62 -20.64 36.61 -29.56
CA SER A 62 -21.06 37.25 -28.31
C SER A 62 -19.91 38.07 -27.69
N SER A 63 -20.25 39.20 -27.07
CA SER A 63 -19.48 40.44 -27.09
C SER A 63 -18.31 40.60 -26.10
N LYS A 64 -17.71 39.58 -25.47
CA LYS A 64 -16.70 39.85 -24.39
C LYS A 64 -15.45 38.96 -24.28
N VAL A 65 -15.16 38.02 -25.18
CA VAL A 65 -13.87 37.29 -25.16
C VAL A 65 -13.38 37.06 -26.58
N GLN A 66 -12.13 37.40 -26.87
CA GLN A 66 -11.56 37.25 -28.23
C GLN A 66 -10.20 36.56 -28.33
N MET A 67 -9.62 36.09 -27.23
CA MET A 67 -8.38 35.32 -27.33
C MET A 67 -8.32 34.24 -26.24
N LEU A 68 -8.37 32.98 -26.67
CA LEU A 68 -7.93 31.83 -25.89
C LEU A 68 -6.68 31.32 -26.62
N LEU A 69 -5.51 31.50 -26.02
CA LEU A 69 -4.29 30.89 -26.54
C LEU A 69 -3.92 29.77 -25.56
N SER A 70 -4.07 28.53 -26.04
CA SER A 70 -3.59 27.33 -25.35
C SER A 70 -2.23 26.97 -25.93
N LEU A 71 -1.18 27.14 -25.13
CA LEU A 71 0.15 26.65 -25.46
C LEU A 71 0.37 25.36 -24.68
N THR A 72 0.35 24.23 -25.36
CA THR A 72 0.70 22.94 -24.75
C THR A 72 2.09 22.56 -25.23
N ILE A 73 3.02 22.42 -24.30
CA ILE A 73 4.38 21.96 -24.58
C ILE A 73 4.48 20.55 -24.04
N LEU A 74 4.70 19.61 -24.95
CA LEU A 74 5.07 18.24 -24.64
C LEU A 74 6.58 18.15 -24.73
N PHE A 75 7.22 17.64 -23.69
CA PHE A 75 8.65 17.33 -23.78
C PHE A 75 8.91 15.92 -23.28
N LEU A 76 9.78 15.23 -24.02
CA LEU A 76 10.32 13.94 -23.64
C LEU A 76 11.79 14.15 -23.32
N LEU A 77 12.16 13.89 -22.06
CA LEU A 77 13.54 13.97 -21.62
C LEU A 77 14.08 12.54 -21.51
N THR A 78 15.16 12.26 -22.24
CA THR A 78 15.86 10.98 -22.14
C THR A 78 17.24 11.23 -21.54
N VAL A 79 17.52 10.59 -20.40
CA VAL A 79 18.83 10.64 -19.73
C VAL A 79 19.45 9.26 -19.79
N LEU A 80 20.61 9.17 -20.43
CA LEU A 80 21.47 7.99 -20.43
C LEU A 80 22.51 8.15 -19.32
N THR A 81 22.55 7.20 -18.41
CA THR A 81 23.54 7.16 -17.31
C THR A 81 24.71 6.24 -17.67
N THR A 82 25.82 6.38 -16.94
CA THR A 82 27.05 5.58 -17.12
C THR A 82 26.85 4.07 -16.92
N SER A 83 25.76 3.64 -16.28
CA SER A 83 25.40 2.23 -16.10
C SER A 83 24.58 1.64 -17.25
N ASN A 84 24.50 2.31 -18.41
CA ASN A 84 23.59 1.96 -19.53
C ASN A 84 22.10 1.95 -19.15
N THR A 85 21.73 2.51 -17.99
CA THR A 85 20.34 2.62 -17.59
C THR A 85 19.73 3.86 -18.24
N MET A 86 18.67 3.66 -19.03
CA MET A 86 17.93 4.71 -19.72
C MET A 86 16.77 5.19 -18.84
N TYR A 87 16.71 6.49 -18.57
CA TYR A 87 15.58 7.12 -17.90
C TYR A 87 14.80 7.94 -18.92
N GLN A 88 13.50 7.67 -19.04
CA GLN A 88 12.59 8.45 -19.88
C GLN A 88 11.53 9.10 -19.02
N MET A 89 11.37 10.41 -19.18
CA MET A 89 10.40 11.20 -18.44
C MET A 89 9.55 11.99 -19.43
N LEU A 90 8.24 11.76 -19.38
CA LEU A 90 7.25 12.47 -20.20
C LEU A 90 6.65 13.62 -19.39
N GLY A 91 6.92 14.84 -19.82
CA GLY A 91 6.36 16.06 -19.24
C GLY A 91 5.28 16.65 -20.13
N VAL A 92 4.16 17.08 -19.53
CA VAL A 92 3.11 17.84 -20.21
C VAL A 92 2.92 19.17 -19.49
N MET A 93 3.12 20.28 -20.19
CA MET A 93 2.84 21.62 -19.67
C MET A 93 1.78 22.29 -20.51
N THR A 94 0.72 22.79 -19.86
CA THR A 94 -0.35 23.52 -20.54
C THR A 94 -0.49 24.92 -19.95
N GLY A 95 -0.23 25.94 -20.76
CA GLY A 95 -0.45 27.34 -20.42
C GLY A 95 -1.69 27.89 -21.13
N LEU A 96 -2.55 28.58 -20.38
CA LEU A 96 -3.79 29.18 -20.88
C LEU A 96 -3.75 30.70 -20.69
N ILE A 97 -3.78 31.44 -21.80
CA ILE A 97 -3.87 32.91 -21.80
C ILE A 97 -5.25 33.33 -22.29
N ILE A 98 -5.95 34.14 -21.49
CA ILE A 98 -7.28 34.67 -21.79
C ILE A 98 -7.26 36.20 -21.68
N SER A 99 -7.67 36.91 -22.73
CA SER A 99 -7.73 38.40 -22.76
C SER A 99 -9.07 38.95 -23.25
N ASP A 100 -9.44 40.13 -22.72
CA ASP A 100 -10.63 40.90 -23.12
C ASP A 100 -10.34 41.84 -24.31
N LYS A 101 -11.39 42.24 -25.03
CA LYS A 101 -11.41 42.89 -26.36
C LYS A 101 -10.67 44.23 -26.46
N ASN A 102 -10.52 44.94 -25.33
CA ASN A 102 -10.11 46.35 -25.32
C ASN A 102 -8.69 46.58 -24.77
N VAL A 103 -7.92 45.51 -24.52
CA VAL A 103 -6.56 45.60 -24.01
C VAL A 103 -5.66 44.85 -24.98
N GLN A 104 -4.83 45.58 -25.75
CA GLN A 104 -3.70 44.95 -26.43
C GLN A 104 -2.84 44.26 -25.36
N PRO A 105 -2.50 42.97 -25.52
CA PRO A 105 -1.64 42.30 -24.57
C PRO A 105 -0.22 42.82 -24.77
N ASP A 106 0.11 43.95 -24.14
CA ASP A 106 1.50 44.29 -23.89
C ASP A 106 1.95 43.31 -22.79
N LEU A 107 2.49 42.18 -23.22
CA LEU A 107 3.05 41.14 -22.36
C LEU A 107 4.50 41.54 -22.11
N PRO A 108 4.83 42.22 -20.98
CA PRO A 108 6.22 42.53 -20.70
C PRO A 108 6.98 41.20 -20.56
N ARG A 109 8.08 41.06 -21.33
CA ARG A 109 8.95 39.87 -21.35
C ARG A 109 9.30 39.36 -19.94
N SER A 110 9.35 40.27 -18.95
CA SER A 110 9.58 39.97 -17.54
C SER A 110 8.55 39.03 -16.91
N LYS A 111 7.27 39.05 -17.30
CA LYS A 111 6.24 38.17 -16.72
C LYS A 111 6.27 36.74 -17.25
N LEU A 112 6.68 36.56 -18.51
CA LEU A 112 6.97 35.24 -19.06
C LEU A 112 8.23 34.64 -18.41
N MET A 113 9.24 35.49 -18.18
CA MET A 113 10.48 35.11 -17.50
C MET A 113 10.26 34.73 -16.03
N ILE A 114 9.31 35.34 -15.31
CA ILE A 114 8.97 34.97 -13.93
C ILE A 114 8.38 33.55 -13.88
N GLY A 115 7.47 33.20 -14.79
CA GLY A 115 6.93 31.83 -14.86
C GLY A 115 8.00 30.78 -15.19
N PHE A 116 8.96 31.16 -16.05
CA PHE A 116 10.11 30.32 -16.39
C PHE A 116 11.12 30.19 -15.23
N ALA A 117 11.37 31.27 -14.49
CA ALA A 117 12.28 31.29 -13.34
C ALA A 117 11.71 30.54 -12.13
N SER A 118 10.40 30.62 -11.90
CA SER A 118 9.70 29.81 -10.90
C SER A 118 9.78 28.31 -11.20
N LEU A 119 9.85 27.95 -12.50
CA LEU A 119 10.06 26.57 -12.95
C LEU A 119 11.47 26.06 -12.63
N CYS A 120 12.50 26.87 -12.91
CA CYS A 120 13.88 26.52 -12.59
C CYS A 120 14.11 26.42 -11.07
N LEU A 121 13.48 27.28 -10.26
CA LEU A 121 13.57 27.27 -8.80
C LEU A 121 12.88 26.06 -8.14
N LEU A 122 11.83 25.51 -8.75
CA LEU A 122 11.21 24.25 -8.31
C LEU A 122 12.00 23.01 -8.75
N TYR A 123 12.79 23.11 -9.82
CA TYR A 123 13.52 21.99 -10.41
C TYR A 123 14.88 21.71 -9.74
N VAL A 124 15.60 22.74 -9.28
CA VAL A 124 16.91 22.57 -8.63
C VAL A 124 16.84 21.77 -7.31
N PRO A 125 15.86 21.96 -6.41
CA PRO A 125 15.83 21.22 -5.13
C PRO A 125 15.47 19.74 -5.29
N ILE A 126 14.66 19.37 -6.28
CA ILE A 126 14.21 17.99 -6.49
C ILE A 126 15.36 17.09 -6.95
N HIS A 127 16.30 17.61 -7.74
CA HIS A 127 17.45 16.84 -8.23
C HIS A 127 18.50 16.53 -7.15
N PHE A 128 18.54 17.32 -6.06
CA PHE A 128 19.48 17.12 -4.95
C PHE A 128 18.92 16.25 -3.81
N TRP A 129 17.66 15.82 -3.89
CA TRP A 129 16.96 15.18 -2.76
C TRP A 129 16.25 13.87 -3.10
N VAL A 130 16.65 13.20 -4.18
CA VAL A 130 16.24 11.81 -4.45
C VAL A 130 17.38 10.89 -4.01
N PRO A 131 17.24 10.15 -2.90
CA PRO A 131 18.23 9.18 -2.47
C PRO A 131 18.32 8.02 -3.48
N GLU A 132 19.52 7.50 -3.68
CA GLU A 132 19.74 6.26 -4.44
C GLU A 132 18.94 5.12 -3.81
N GLY A 133 18.11 4.41 -4.61
CA GLY A 133 17.44 3.19 -4.16
C GLY A 133 15.91 3.11 -4.35
N LEU A 134 15.25 4.09 -4.96
CA LEU A 134 13.82 3.94 -5.29
C LEU A 134 13.61 3.02 -6.51
N PRO A 135 12.69 2.04 -6.44
CA PRO A 135 12.42 1.13 -7.54
C PRO A 135 11.88 1.89 -8.76
N THR A 136 12.41 1.51 -9.92
CA THR A 136 12.01 1.94 -11.26
C THR A 136 10.49 1.84 -11.45
N PHE A 137 9.79 2.96 -11.41
CA PHE A 137 8.62 3.34 -12.22
C PHE A 137 7.94 4.54 -11.57
N THR A 138 8.52 5.72 -11.75
CA THR A 138 7.82 6.99 -11.49
C THR A 138 8.21 7.97 -12.59
N GLY A 139 7.45 7.98 -13.67
CA GLY A 139 7.34 9.18 -14.48
C GLY A 139 6.66 10.23 -13.60
N PHE A 140 7.41 11.14 -13.00
CA PHE A 140 6.82 12.28 -12.30
C PHE A 140 6.16 13.19 -13.33
N ALA A 141 4.84 13.11 -13.48
CA ALA A 141 4.09 14.12 -14.21
C ALA A 141 4.02 15.38 -13.33
N LEU A 142 4.97 16.30 -13.47
CA LEU A 142 4.86 17.63 -12.89
C LEU A 142 3.84 18.45 -13.70
N LEU A 143 2.59 18.42 -13.26
CA LEU A 143 1.52 19.25 -13.82
C LEU A 143 1.58 20.66 -13.23
N GLY A 144 2.40 21.52 -13.83
CA GLY A 144 2.36 22.96 -13.59
C GLY A 144 1.26 23.61 -14.41
N SER A 145 0.22 24.13 -13.75
CA SER A 145 -0.82 24.94 -14.40
C SER A 145 -0.69 26.39 -13.94
N TRP A 146 -0.62 27.34 -14.88
CA TRP A 146 -0.74 28.77 -14.56
C TRP A 146 -1.78 29.42 -15.44
N VAL A 147 -2.66 30.20 -14.82
CA VAL A 147 -3.69 30.99 -15.49
C VAL A 147 -3.43 32.46 -15.17
N SER A 148 -3.07 33.24 -16.19
CA SER A 148 -2.95 34.69 -16.06
C SER A 148 -4.27 35.34 -16.45
N LEU A 149 -4.99 35.91 -15.47
CA LEU A 149 -6.27 36.59 -15.69
C LEU A 149 -6.12 38.08 -15.36
N ARG A 150 -6.44 38.96 -16.31
CA ARG A 150 -6.66 40.38 -16.02
C ARG A 150 -8.16 40.66 -16.01
N SER A 151 -8.66 41.16 -14.87
CA SER A 151 -10.00 41.73 -14.69
C SER A 151 -11.19 40.82 -15.08
N MET A 152 -11.57 39.88 -14.21
CA MET A 152 -12.87 39.19 -14.32
C MET A 152 -13.61 39.06 -12.98
N HIS A 153 -14.94 39.20 -13.01
CA HIS A 153 -15.82 39.16 -11.83
C HIS A 153 -15.92 37.76 -11.18
N LYS A 154 -15.84 37.73 -9.84
CA LYS A 154 -15.74 36.53 -8.96
C LYS A 154 -16.70 35.36 -9.25
N LYS A 155 -17.95 35.59 -9.67
CA LYS A 155 -18.95 34.51 -9.87
C LYS A 155 -18.74 33.67 -11.15
N ARG A 156 -18.03 34.18 -12.16
CA ARG A 156 -17.66 33.39 -13.36
C ARG A 156 -16.37 32.59 -13.17
N LEU A 157 -15.56 32.96 -12.18
CA LEU A 157 -14.29 32.32 -11.82
C LEU A 157 -14.49 30.88 -11.35
N SER A 158 -15.53 30.61 -10.56
CA SER A 158 -15.79 29.27 -9.97
C SER A 158 -16.24 28.23 -10.99
N ARG A 159 -17.05 28.62 -11.98
CA ARG A 159 -17.54 27.71 -13.02
C ARG A 159 -16.45 27.30 -14.01
N MET A 160 -15.48 28.17 -14.28
CA MET A 160 -14.36 27.85 -15.16
C MET A 160 -13.26 27.04 -14.48
N TYR A 161 -13.03 27.26 -13.18
CA TYR A 161 -12.18 26.39 -12.37
C TYR A 161 -12.68 24.95 -12.39
N LEU A 162 -14.00 24.77 -12.27
CA LEU A 162 -14.64 23.45 -12.34
C LEU A 162 -14.43 22.76 -13.70
N VAL A 163 -14.54 23.49 -14.82
CA VAL A 163 -14.30 22.94 -16.16
C VAL A 163 -12.82 22.59 -16.37
N GLY A 164 -11.90 23.41 -15.85
CA GLY A 164 -10.45 23.12 -15.88
C GLY A 164 -10.08 21.87 -15.06
N VAL A 165 -10.69 21.69 -13.89
CA VAL A 165 -10.52 20.48 -13.05
C VAL A 165 -11.13 19.24 -13.72
N ILE A 166 -12.29 19.36 -14.37
CA ILE A 166 -12.92 18.22 -15.09
C ILE A 166 -12.06 17.78 -16.29
N LEU A 167 -11.49 18.72 -17.04
CA LEU A 167 -10.60 18.40 -18.16
C LEU A 167 -9.28 17.74 -17.70
N LEU A 168 -8.74 18.16 -16.54
CA LEU A 168 -7.60 17.52 -15.87
C LEU A 168 -7.90 16.06 -15.53
N ILE A 169 -9.10 15.74 -15.02
CA ILE A 169 -9.50 14.36 -14.71
C ILE A 169 -9.61 13.53 -16.00
N THR A 170 -10.23 14.06 -17.05
CA THR A 170 -10.41 13.29 -18.31
C THR A 170 -9.10 13.02 -19.08
N ALA A 171 -8.11 13.91 -18.98
CA ALA A 171 -6.81 13.72 -19.63
C ALA A 171 -5.92 12.69 -18.89
N SER A 172 -6.18 12.41 -17.61
CA SER A 172 -5.50 11.38 -16.83
C SER A 172 -5.99 9.94 -17.13
N PHE A 173 -7.07 9.77 -17.89
CA PHE A 173 -7.61 8.45 -18.27
C PHE A 173 -7.26 8.03 -19.71
N GLY A 174 -6.16 8.55 -20.26
CA GLY A 174 -5.58 8.07 -21.51
C GLY A 174 -4.73 6.81 -21.31
N SER A 175 -5.40 5.66 -21.22
CA SER A 175 -4.88 4.31 -21.50
C SER A 175 -3.42 4.03 -21.15
N VAL A 176 -3.11 3.90 -19.86
CA VAL A 176 -1.98 3.07 -19.44
C VAL A 176 -2.39 1.63 -19.72
N LYS A 177 -1.82 1.01 -20.76
CA LYS A 177 -1.75 -0.45 -20.83
C LYS A 177 -0.93 -0.88 -19.62
N MET A 178 -1.61 -1.36 -18.59
CA MET A 178 -0.96 -2.13 -17.54
C MET A 178 -0.33 -3.34 -18.22
N ASP A 179 0.95 -3.55 -17.96
CA ASP A 179 1.65 -4.76 -18.36
C ASP A 179 0.87 -5.96 -17.81
N ASP A 180 0.40 -6.86 -18.68
CA ASP A 180 -0.42 -8.04 -18.35
C ASP A 180 0.36 -9.10 -17.52
N ASN A 181 1.53 -8.73 -16.99
CA ASN A 181 2.46 -9.60 -16.27
C ASN A 181 2.57 -9.31 -14.76
N VAL A 182 1.69 -8.50 -14.16
CA VAL A 182 1.41 -8.67 -12.73
C VAL A 182 0.50 -9.89 -12.66
N PRO A 183 0.94 -11.04 -12.10
CA PRO A 183 0.02 -12.14 -11.89
C PRO A 183 -1.14 -11.55 -11.09
N ALA A 184 -2.35 -11.63 -11.64
CA ALA A 184 -3.52 -11.62 -10.81
C ALA A 184 -3.22 -12.69 -9.75
N TYR A 185 -2.92 -12.26 -8.52
CA TYR A 185 -2.79 -13.17 -7.39
C TYR A 185 -4.20 -13.65 -7.14
N ALA A 186 -4.55 -14.62 -7.97
CA ALA A 186 -5.89 -15.00 -8.23
C ALA A 186 -6.44 -15.58 -6.94
N SER A 187 -7.63 -15.11 -6.59
CA SER A 187 -8.66 -15.86 -5.88
C SER A 187 -8.75 -17.34 -6.27
N ASP A 188 -8.20 -17.72 -7.43
CA ASP A 188 -8.35 -19.03 -8.05
C ASP A 188 -7.29 -20.06 -7.61
N GLY A 189 -6.27 -19.65 -6.86
CA GLY A 189 -5.21 -20.52 -6.31
C GLY A 189 -5.11 -20.57 -4.77
N LEU A 190 -5.65 -19.58 -4.07
CA LEU A 190 -5.66 -19.52 -2.60
C LEU A 190 -6.56 -20.64 -2.05
N HIS A 191 -6.00 -21.61 -1.31
CA HIS A 191 -6.70 -22.69 -0.57
C HIS A 191 -8.21 -22.80 -0.87
N LYS A 192 -8.56 -23.56 -1.93
CA LYS A 192 -9.96 -23.75 -2.35
C LYS A 192 -10.85 -24.34 -1.25
N GLY A 193 -10.27 -24.99 -0.24
CA GLY A 193 -10.93 -25.33 1.02
C GLY A 193 -10.45 -24.39 2.11
N GLY A 194 -11.27 -23.41 2.51
CA GLY A 194 -10.99 -22.62 3.71
C GLY A 194 -10.83 -23.52 4.95
N PHE A 195 -10.23 -22.99 6.02
CA PHE A 195 -10.04 -23.75 7.26
C PHE A 195 -11.39 -24.23 7.83
N PRO A 196 -11.45 -25.43 8.41
CA PRO A 196 -12.65 -25.91 9.06
C PRO A 196 -12.92 -25.07 10.31
N ILE A 197 -13.98 -24.26 10.27
CA ILE A 197 -14.46 -23.50 11.44
C ILE A 197 -15.54 -24.33 12.15
N HIS A 198 -15.26 -24.65 13.41
CA HIS A 198 -16.05 -25.52 14.27
C HIS A 198 -17.03 -24.77 15.16
N HIS A 199 -16.86 -23.45 15.33
CA HIS A 199 -17.78 -22.63 16.10
C HIS A 199 -18.72 -21.82 15.20
N GLN A 200 -19.83 -21.41 15.79
CA GLN A 200 -20.81 -20.55 15.15
C GLN A 200 -21.38 -19.54 16.14
N THR A 201 -21.80 -18.41 15.61
CA THR A 201 -22.63 -17.44 16.32
C THR A 201 -24.01 -18.05 16.65
N SER A 202 -24.78 -17.37 17.52
CA SER A 202 -26.13 -17.80 17.89
C SER A 202 -27.11 -17.82 16.71
N ASP A 203 -26.88 -17.04 15.65
CA ASP A 203 -27.63 -17.07 14.39
C ASP A 203 -27.10 -18.09 13.37
N GLY A 204 -26.17 -18.96 13.77
CA GLY A 204 -25.71 -20.11 12.98
C GLY A 204 -24.64 -19.81 11.92
N LYS A 205 -24.03 -18.61 11.94
CA LYS A 205 -22.92 -18.28 11.05
C LYS A 205 -21.62 -18.82 11.61
N LYS A 206 -20.74 -19.34 10.75
CA LYS A 206 -19.39 -19.78 11.16
C LYS A 206 -18.66 -18.60 11.79
N PHE A 207 -17.95 -18.86 12.89
CA PHE A 207 -17.20 -17.84 13.60
C PHE A 207 -15.92 -18.45 14.16
N ALA A 208 -14.76 -17.91 13.82
CA ALA A 208 -13.47 -18.44 14.26
C ALA A 208 -13.10 -17.92 15.66
N VAL A 209 -12.78 -18.85 16.56
CA VAL A 209 -12.18 -18.60 17.87
C VAL A 209 -10.66 -18.73 17.73
N ILE A 210 -9.94 -17.61 17.86
CA ILE A 210 -8.48 -17.56 17.72
C ILE A 210 -7.88 -17.24 19.08
N ALA A 211 -7.11 -18.18 19.63
CA ALA A 211 -6.48 -18.02 20.94
C ALA A 211 -5.19 -17.21 20.80
N HIS A 212 -5.29 -15.90 21.05
CA HIS A 212 -4.22 -14.92 20.89
C HIS A 212 -3.05 -15.28 21.80
N ARG A 213 -1.92 -15.69 21.21
CA ARG A 213 -0.75 -16.20 21.94
C ARG A 213 -1.06 -17.40 22.86
N GLY A 214 -2.10 -18.17 22.51
CA GLY A 214 -2.66 -19.24 23.34
C GLY A 214 -3.71 -18.75 24.34
N ASN A 215 -3.87 -19.45 25.47
CA ASN A 215 -4.69 -18.98 26.59
C ASN A 215 -3.90 -18.00 27.47
N SER A 216 -3.48 -16.88 26.88
CA SER A 216 -2.56 -15.88 27.45
C SER A 216 -3.10 -15.19 28.70
N SER A 217 -4.42 -15.17 28.92
CA SER A 217 -5.00 -14.66 30.17
C SER A 217 -4.75 -15.54 31.40
N SER A 218 -4.45 -16.83 31.19
CA SER A 218 -4.32 -17.81 32.28
C SER A 218 -2.94 -18.46 32.35
N TYR A 219 -2.17 -18.39 31.27
CA TYR A 219 -0.85 -19.00 31.13
C TYR A 219 0.11 -18.02 30.47
N PRO A 220 1.44 -18.16 30.68
CA PRO A 220 2.41 -17.28 30.02
C PRO A 220 2.29 -17.36 28.50
N GLU A 221 2.15 -16.20 27.84
CA GLU A 221 1.87 -16.09 26.41
C GLU A 221 2.92 -16.82 25.54
N GLU A 222 2.48 -17.39 24.42
CA GLU A 222 3.33 -18.07 23.41
C GLU A 222 4.13 -19.29 23.89
N THR A 223 3.80 -19.81 25.07
CA THR A 223 4.43 -21.00 25.64
C THR A 223 3.63 -22.28 25.38
N LEU A 224 4.27 -23.44 25.50
CA LEU A 224 3.58 -24.74 25.38
C LEU A 224 2.36 -24.86 26.32
N PRO A 225 2.41 -24.46 27.62
CA PRO A 225 1.23 -24.45 28.48
C PRO A 225 0.06 -23.62 27.94
N ALA A 226 0.30 -22.41 27.45
CA ALA A 226 -0.76 -21.54 26.92
C ALA A 226 -1.40 -22.12 25.66
N LEU A 227 -0.59 -22.60 24.72
CA LEU A 227 -1.05 -23.19 23.46
C LEU A 227 -1.74 -24.54 23.69
N LYS A 228 -1.22 -25.35 24.61
CA LYS A 228 -1.85 -26.62 25.01
C LYS A 228 -3.22 -26.37 25.65
N SER A 229 -3.32 -25.41 26.56
CA SER A 229 -4.60 -25.04 27.17
C SER A 229 -5.62 -24.61 26.11
N ALA A 230 -5.23 -23.76 25.16
CA ALA A 230 -6.11 -23.32 24.08
C ALA A 230 -6.54 -24.49 23.18
N LYS A 231 -5.61 -25.37 22.80
CA LYS A 231 -5.91 -26.57 22.02
C LYS A 231 -6.86 -27.51 22.75
N ASP A 232 -6.66 -27.74 24.04
CA ASP A 232 -7.51 -28.61 24.87
C ASP A 232 -8.95 -28.05 24.97
N MET A 233 -9.12 -26.72 24.84
CA MET A 233 -10.42 -26.03 24.70
C MET A 233 -11.04 -26.14 23.29
N GLN A 234 -10.33 -26.73 22.33
CA GLN A 234 -10.76 -26.93 20.94
C GLN A 234 -11.01 -25.63 20.16
N VAL A 235 -10.21 -24.59 20.39
CA VAL A 235 -10.25 -23.35 19.56
C VAL A 235 -9.96 -23.65 18.08
N ASP A 236 -10.40 -22.76 17.18
CA ASP A 236 -10.21 -22.96 15.74
C ASP A 236 -8.76 -22.71 15.30
N PHE A 237 -8.07 -21.76 15.94
CA PHE A 237 -6.68 -21.43 15.65
C PHE A 237 -5.88 -21.17 16.93
N LEU A 238 -4.63 -21.65 16.93
CA LEU A 238 -3.59 -21.20 17.83
C LEU A 238 -2.84 -20.04 17.19
N ASP A 239 -2.65 -18.95 17.93
CA ASP A 239 -1.96 -17.77 17.42
C ASP A 239 -0.59 -17.62 18.07
N VAL A 240 0.41 -17.25 17.25
CA VAL A 240 1.80 -17.05 17.68
C VAL A 240 2.45 -15.93 16.87
N ASP A 241 3.35 -15.21 17.51
CA ASP A 241 4.16 -14.15 16.93
C ASP A 241 5.59 -14.67 16.78
N VAL A 242 6.31 -14.32 15.71
CA VAL A 242 7.69 -14.80 15.53
C VAL A 242 8.68 -13.69 15.23
N HIS A 243 9.84 -13.79 15.88
CA HIS A 243 11.03 -12.99 15.60
C HIS A 243 12.21 -13.85 15.14
N VAL A 244 13.07 -13.27 14.32
CA VAL A 244 14.34 -13.87 13.92
C VAL A 244 15.40 -13.69 15.02
N THR A 245 16.02 -14.79 15.43
CA THR A 245 17.12 -14.81 16.42
C THR A 245 18.48 -14.57 15.77
N LYS A 246 19.51 -14.34 16.60
CA LYS A 246 20.91 -14.14 16.15
C LYS A 246 21.45 -15.30 15.32
N ASP A 247 21.04 -16.52 15.64
CA ASP A 247 21.39 -17.75 14.94
C ASP A 247 20.36 -18.16 13.86
N HIS A 248 19.58 -17.18 13.38
CA HIS A 248 18.63 -17.30 12.27
C HIS A 248 17.59 -18.40 12.46
N GLN A 249 17.06 -18.52 13.67
CA GLN A 249 15.87 -19.31 13.96
C GLN A 249 14.67 -18.38 14.20
N LEU A 250 13.47 -18.95 14.23
CA LEU A 250 12.24 -18.22 14.55
C LEU A 250 11.81 -18.57 15.97
N ILE A 251 11.87 -17.58 16.87
CA ILE A 251 11.41 -17.72 18.25
C ILE A 251 10.01 -17.13 18.39
N ALA A 252 9.14 -17.83 19.14
CA ALA A 252 7.81 -17.35 19.49
C ALA A 252 7.91 -16.28 20.58
N LEU A 253 7.58 -15.03 20.22
CA LEU A 253 7.66 -13.85 21.07
C LEU A 253 6.95 -12.68 20.40
N HIS A 254 6.17 -11.92 21.16
CA HIS A 254 5.47 -10.75 20.61
C HIS A 254 6.38 -9.52 20.45
N ASP A 255 7.07 -9.15 21.53
CA ASP A 255 7.90 -7.94 21.59
C ASP A 255 9.25 -8.18 20.92
N ASP A 256 9.94 -7.12 20.49
CA ASP A 256 11.30 -7.24 19.96
C ASP A 256 12.34 -7.57 21.06
N THR A 257 11.97 -7.37 22.32
CA THR A 257 12.77 -7.70 23.51
C THR A 257 12.11 -8.74 24.41
N VAL A 258 12.93 -9.40 25.23
CA VAL A 258 12.47 -10.47 26.15
C VAL A 258 12.01 -9.93 27.51
N ASP A 259 12.22 -8.64 27.77
CA ASP A 259 12.10 -7.99 29.09
C ASP A 259 10.71 -8.14 29.73
N ARG A 260 9.64 -8.08 28.93
CA ARG A 260 8.27 -8.09 29.46
C ARG A 260 7.81 -9.47 29.94
N THR A 261 8.28 -10.54 29.30
CA THR A 261 7.73 -11.89 29.45
C THR A 261 8.71 -12.88 30.07
N THR A 262 9.93 -12.44 30.38
CA THR A 262 10.98 -13.30 30.90
C THR A 262 11.73 -12.66 32.06
N ASN A 263 12.67 -13.41 32.65
CA ASN A 263 13.66 -12.88 33.61
C ASN A 263 14.91 -12.28 32.95
N GLY A 264 14.94 -12.18 31.62
CA GLY A 264 16.05 -11.63 30.83
C GLY A 264 15.81 -10.20 30.40
N THR A 265 16.80 -9.62 29.72
CA THR A 265 16.70 -8.29 29.11
C THR A 265 17.40 -8.27 27.77
N GLY A 266 16.89 -7.49 26.82
CA GLY A 266 17.53 -7.27 25.51
C GLY A 266 16.73 -7.84 24.34
N LYS A 267 17.25 -7.61 23.13
CA LYS A 267 16.55 -7.96 21.89
C LYS A 267 16.68 -9.44 21.57
N ALA A 268 15.58 -10.07 21.15
CA ALA A 268 15.59 -11.45 20.69
C ALA A 268 16.53 -11.67 19.50
N SER A 269 16.65 -10.67 18.61
CA SER A 269 17.56 -10.70 17.45
C SER A 269 19.05 -10.64 17.80
N GLU A 270 19.39 -10.31 19.05
CA GLU A 270 20.77 -10.29 19.56
C GLU A 270 21.14 -11.55 20.35
N MET A 271 20.18 -12.47 20.51
CA MET A 271 20.33 -13.71 21.28
C MET A 271 20.16 -14.93 20.39
N THR A 272 20.90 -15.99 20.69
CA THR A 272 20.72 -17.32 20.07
C THR A 272 19.54 -18.06 20.70
N VAL A 273 18.98 -19.05 20.02
CA VAL A 273 17.93 -19.90 20.63
C VAL A 273 18.40 -20.55 21.92
N SER A 274 19.67 -20.98 21.97
CA SER A 274 20.23 -21.60 23.18
C SER A 274 20.24 -20.64 24.37
N GLU A 275 20.52 -19.35 24.15
CA GLU A 275 20.48 -18.31 25.19
C GLU A 275 19.04 -18.00 25.59
N LEU A 276 18.14 -17.83 24.62
CA LEU A 276 16.71 -17.57 24.84
C LEU A 276 16.03 -18.68 25.66
N LYS A 277 16.41 -19.95 25.43
CA LYS A 277 15.88 -21.10 26.19
C LYS A 277 16.36 -21.20 27.64
N GLN A 278 17.37 -20.43 28.04
CA GLN A 278 17.75 -20.33 29.45
C GLN A 278 16.85 -19.38 30.23
N LEU A 279 16.08 -18.54 29.53
CA LEU A 279 15.16 -17.60 30.16
C LEU A 279 13.90 -18.32 30.66
N ASP A 280 13.37 -17.83 31.77
CA ASP A 280 12.10 -18.29 32.32
C ASP A 280 10.96 -17.46 31.73
N ALA A 281 10.27 -18.01 30.74
CA ALA A 281 9.13 -17.37 30.08
C ALA A 281 7.86 -17.34 30.96
N GLY A 282 7.89 -17.96 32.14
CA GLY A 282 6.83 -17.84 33.15
C GLY A 282 7.07 -16.74 34.19
N TYR A 283 8.22 -16.05 34.12
CA TYR A 283 8.71 -15.23 35.21
C TYR A 283 7.81 -14.03 35.56
N GLU A 284 7.29 -13.33 34.55
CA GLU A 284 6.45 -12.13 34.71
C GLU A 284 4.95 -12.43 34.67
N MET A 285 4.55 -13.69 34.47
CA MET A 285 3.15 -14.07 34.37
C MET A 285 2.43 -13.94 35.72
N THR A 286 1.40 -13.11 35.75
CA THR A 286 0.51 -12.88 36.90
C THR A 286 -0.94 -12.80 36.42
N THR A 287 -1.87 -13.26 37.25
CA THR A 287 -3.34 -13.19 37.00
C THR A 287 -4.07 -12.37 38.07
N ASP A 288 -3.34 -11.74 38.99
CA ASP A 288 -3.86 -11.05 40.17
C ASP A 288 -3.16 -9.70 40.40
N ASP A 289 -2.85 -9.02 39.28
CA ASP A 289 -2.21 -7.70 39.23
C ASP A 289 -0.86 -7.64 39.98
N GLY A 290 -0.07 -8.70 39.86
CA GLY A 290 1.29 -8.79 40.42
C GLY A 290 1.35 -9.20 41.89
N GLN A 291 0.22 -9.63 42.49
CA GLN A 291 0.23 -10.16 43.85
C GLN A 291 0.92 -11.53 43.92
N SER A 292 0.83 -12.33 42.86
CA SER A 292 1.53 -13.60 42.73
C SER A 292 2.05 -13.85 41.30
N TYR A 293 3.06 -14.73 41.22
CA TYR A 293 3.70 -15.17 39.98
C TYR A 293 3.74 -16.69 39.92
N PRO A 294 2.60 -17.36 39.68
CA PRO A 294 2.47 -18.80 39.88
C PRO A 294 3.40 -19.63 38.99
N PHE A 295 3.81 -19.10 37.84
CA PHE A 295 4.64 -19.79 36.86
C PHE A 295 6.15 -19.53 36.99
N ARG A 296 6.54 -18.61 37.88
CA ARG A 296 7.94 -18.25 38.09
C ARG A 296 8.73 -19.43 38.64
N GLY A 297 9.87 -19.73 38.02
CA GLY A 297 10.77 -20.81 38.41
C GLY A 297 10.28 -22.21 38.01
N GLN A 298 9.21 -22.33 37.23
CA GLN A 298 8.71 -23.63 36.76
C GLN A 298 9.47 -24.19 35.53
N GLY A 299 10.46 -23.45 35.01
CA GLY A 299 11.25 -23.87 33.86
C GLY A 299 10.48 -23.80 32.54
N ILE A 300 9.55 -22.85 32.41
CA ILE A 300 8.82 -22.62 31.16
C ILE A 300 9.74 -21.90 30.19
N GLN A 301 9.92 -22.47 29.01
CA GLN A 301 10.85 -21.95 28.00
C GLN A 301 10.11 -21.28 26.85
N LEU A 302 10.74 -20.25 26.27
CA LEU A 302 10.41 -19.77 24.93
C LEU A 302 10.55 -20.91 23.91
N GLN A 303 9.69 -20.94 22.90
CA GLN A 303 9.63 -22.01 21.91
C GLN A 303 10.04 -21.50 20.53
N THR A 304 10.68 -22.34 19.74
CA THR A 304 10.86 -22.03 18.31
C THR A 304 9.60 -22.38 17.52
N LEU A 305 9.39 -21.75 16.35
CA LEU A 305 8.27 -22.10 15.48
C LEU A 305 8.29 -23.58 15.07
N ARG A 306 9.47 -24.17 14.86
CA ARG A 306 9.64 -25.61 14.55
C ARG A 306 9.04 -26.46 15.66
N GLU A 307 9.44 -26.20 16.90
CA GLU A 307 8.94 -26.93 18.08
C GLU A 307 7.43 -26.80 18.25
N LEU A 308 6.87 -25.61 18.00
CA LEU A 308 5.43 -25.41 18.07
C LEU A 308 4.67 -26.18 16.99
N LEU A 309 5.18 -26.19 15.75
CA LEU A 309 4.58 -26.96 14.67
C LEU A 309 4.69 -28.48 14.90
N GLU A 310 5.77 -28.95 15.54
CA GLU A 310 5.96 -30.35 15.93
C GLU A 310 5.07 -30.76 17.11
N ALA A 311 4.94 -29.92 18.14
CA ALA A 311 4.12 -30.18 19.32
C ALA A 311 2.62 -30.23 18.98
N PHE A 312 2.20 -29.53 17.93
CA PHE A 312 0.81 -29.39 17.51
C PHE A 312 0.60 -29.74 16.03
N PRO A 313 0.85 -30.99 15.61
CA PRO A 313 0.97 -31.36 14.20
C PRO A 313 -0.35 -31.22 13.41
N ASN A 314 -1.49 -31.25 14.11
CA ASN A 314 -2.83 -31.17 13.51
C ASN A 314 -3.55 -29.85 13.82
N ALA A 315 -2.96 -28.95 14.62
CA ALA A 315 -3.61 -27.70 14.98
C ALA A 315 -3.46 -26.67 13.85
N PRO A 316 -4.52 -25.93 13.51
CA PRO A 316 -4.41 -24.74 12.68
C PRO A 316 -3.71 -23.61 13.44
N PHE A 317 -2.84 -22.87 12.76
CA PHE A 317 -2.15 -21.72 13.31
C PHE A 317 -2.43 -20.44 12.53
N THR A 318 -2.47 -19.32 13.25
CA THR A 318 -2.12 -18.00 12.73
C THR A 318 -0.71 -17.67 13.20
N ILE A 319 0.17 -17.30 12.26
CA ILE A 319 1.58 -16.99 12.54
C ILE A 319 1.82 -15.56 12.07
N GLU A 320 2.17 -14.65 12.98
CA GLU A 320 2.52 -13.28 12.65
C GLU A 320 4.04 -13.10 12.60
N ILE A 321 4.57 -12.61 11.48
CA ILE A 321 5.97 -12.22 11.32
C ILE A 321 6.13 -10.79 11.83
N LYS A 322 6.84 -10.61 12.94
CA LYS A 322 7.07 -9.29 13.55
C LYS A 322 8.21 -8.51 12.90
N ASP A 323 9.26 -9.19 12.44
CA ASP A 323 10.34 -8.56 11.68
C ASP A 323 9.85 -7.92 10.39
N ASP A 324 10.42 -6.76 10.03
CA ASP A 324 10.14 -6.07 8.78
C ASP A 324 11.02 -6.53 7.60
N SER A 325 11.88 -7.52 7.83
CA SER A 325 12.89 -7.94 6.86
C SER A 325 12.36 -8.94 5.84
N SER A 326 12.86 -8.86 4.61
CA SER A 326 12.59 -9.88 3.57
C SER A 326 13.10 -11.27 3.97
N PHE A 327 14.15 -11.33 4.79
CA PHE A 327 14.75 -12.56 5.28
C PHE A 327 13.77 -13.36 6.15
N ALA A 328 13.09 -12.70 7.08
CA ALA A 328 12.11 -13.34 7.97
C ALA A 328 10.99 -14.05 7.18
N GLY A 329 10.48 -13.42 6.11
CA GLY A 329 9.47 -14.05 5.23
C GLY A 329 9.96 -15.34 4.55
N ASN A 330 11.22 -15.40 4.12
CA ASN A 330 11.79 -16.62 3.54
C ASN A 330 12.03 -17.70 4.60
N LEU A 331 12.49 -17.31 5.80
CA LEU A 331 12.75 -18.24 6.88
C LEU A 331 11.45 -18.91 7.39
N VAL A 332 10.36 -18.15 7.49
CA VAL A 332 9.03 -18.69 7.84
C VAL A 332 8.53 -19.65 6.77
N ALA A 333 8.74 -19.34 5.48
CA ALA A 333 8.41 -20.23 4.37
C ALA A 333 9.19 -21.56 4.45
N GLU A 334 10.49 -21.51 4.76
CA GLU A 334 11.33 -22.69 4.94
C GLU A 334 10.81 -23.59 6.07
N VAL A 335 10.52 -23.02 7.25
CA VAL A 335 10.00 -23.78 8.40
C VAL A 335 8.65 -24.42 8.09
N ILE A 336 7.73 -23.69 7.46
CA ILE A 336 6.41 -24.22 7.07
C ILE A 336 6.55 -25.34 6.04
N GLN A 337 7.46 -25.20 5.08
CA GLN A 337 7.72 -26.23 4.07
C GLN A 337 8.29 -27.50 4.69
N GLU A 338 9.28 -27.37 5.57
CA GLU A 338 9.90 -28.50 6.28
C GLU A 338 8.87 -29.31 7.08
N HIS A 339 7.94 -28.63 7.75
CA HIS A 339 6.91 -29.24 8.59
C HIS A 339 5.64 -29.61 7.81
N GLN A 340 5.64 -29.44 6.49
CA GLN A 340 4.47 -29.68 5.61
C GLN A 340 3.19 -28.97 6.09
N ALA A 341 3.35 -27.81 6.74
CA ALA A 341 2.29 -27.14 7.49
C ALA A 341 1.41 -26.22 6.61
N SER A 342 1.68 -26.12 5.31
CA SER A 342 1.01 -25.21 4.35
C SER A 342 -0.53 -25.24 4.40
N HIS A 343 -1.11 -26.39 4.77
CA HIS A 343 -2.56 -26.62 4.80
C HIS A 343 -3.23 -26.22 6.13
N ARG A 344 -2.44 -25.89 7.15
CA ARG A 344 -2.90 -25.62 8.52
C ARG A 344 -2.37 -24.29 9.07
N VAL A 345 -1.87 -23.38 8.22
CA VAL A 345 -1.32 -22.10 8.66
C VAL A 345 -1.87 -20.93 7.86
N ILE A 346 -2.14 -19.83 8.54
CA ILE A 346 -2.34 -18.49 7.97
C ILE A 346 -1.16 -17.64 8.42
N VAL A 347 -0.43 -17.05 7.47
CA VAL A 347 0.74 -16.22 7.78
C VAL A 347 0.41 -14.74 7.60
N GLY A 348 0.63 -13.94 8.64
CA GLY A 348 0.43 -12.50 8.65
C GLY A 348 1.72 -11.73 8.90
N SER A 349 1.70 -10.45 8.57
CA SER A 349 2.69 -9.45 9.02
C SER A 349 2.12 -8.06 8.78
N PHE A 350 2.44 -7.12 9.66
CA PHE A 350 2.16 -5.71 9.39
C PHE A 350 3.05 -5.15 8.26
N HIS A 351 4.15 -5.81 7.94
CA HIS A 351 5.16 -5.35 7.00
C HIS A 351 5.04 -5.98 5.61
N ASP A 352 5.27 -5.15 4.60
CA ASP A 352 5.21 -5.52 3.17
C ASP A 352 6.33 -6.47 2.74
N ALA A 353 7.55 -6.22 3.21
CA ALA A 353 8.73 -6.94 2.75
C ALA A 353 8.73 -8.44 3.09
N PRO A 354 8.50 -8.88 4.36
CA PRO A 354 8.39 -10.30 4.69
C PRO A 354 7.20 -10.94 3.97
N THR A 355 6.07 -10.24 3.88
CA THR A 355 4.87 -10.76 3.22
C THR A 355 5.11 -11.02 1.73
N LYS A 356 5.80 -10.10 1.03
CA LYS A 356 6.13 -10.26 -0.39
C LYS A 356 7.07 -11.43 -0.64
N THR A 357 8.09 -11.64 0.19
CA THR A 357 9.00 -12.79 0.03
C THR A 357 8.31 -14.10 0.40
N PHE A 358 7.54 -14.12 1.48
CA PHE A 358 6.75 -15.28 1.88
C PHE A 358 5.76 -15.72 0.79
N ARG A 359 4.95 -14.80 0.25
CA ARG A 359 3.98 -15.11 -0.83
C ARG A 359 4.65 -15.58 -2.12
N ARG A 360 5.88 -15.13 -2.42
CA ARG A 360 6.66 -15.62 -3.57
C ARG A 360 7.16 -17.04 -3.34
N ALA A 361 7.63 -17.35 -2.13
CA ALA A 361 8.12 -18.67 -1.78
C ALA A 361 6.97 -19.70 -1.66
N MET A 362 5.84 -19.28 -1.10
CA MET A 362 4.70 -20.15 -0.75
C MET A 362 3.36 -19.58 -1.26
N PRO A 363 3.16 -19.48 -2.60
CA PRO A 363 2.01 -18.79 -3.20
C PRO A 363 0.65 -19.44 -2.88
N ASN A 364 0.64 -20.70 -2.43
CA ASN A 364 -0.59 -21.42 -2.10
C ASN A 364 -0.94 -21.37 -0.60
N VAL A 365 -0.10 -20.76 0.25
CA VAL A 365 -0.37 -20.62 1.68
C VAL A 365 -1.25 -19.41 1.94
N ALA A 366 -2.22 -19.56 2.85
CA ALA A 366 -3.08 -18.46 3.25
C ALA A 366 -2.26 -17.35 3.93
N THR A 367 -2.52 -16.11 3.54
CA THR A 367 -1.91 -14.93 4.19
C THR A 367 -2.96 -13.93 4.60
N THR A 368 -2.57 -13.00 5.49
CA THR A 368 -3.37 -11.82 5.83
C THR A 368 -2.91 -10.61 5.02
N LEU A 369 -3.75 -9.56 4.96
CA LEU A 369 -3.34 -8.25 4.44
C LEU A 369 -2.28 -7.61 5.35
N THR A 370 -1.32 -6.91 4.75
CA THR A 370 -0.41 -6.03 5.49
C THR A 370 -1.07 -4.71 5.86
N THR A 371 -0.42 -3.88 6.68
CA THR A 371 -0.92 -2.54 7.01
C THR A 371 -1.10 -1.66 5.77
N SER A 372 -0.19 -1.73 4.81
CA SER A 372 -0.28 -0.94 3.58
C SER A 372 -1.44 -1.40 2.68
N GLU A 373 -1.64 -2.71 2.59
CA GLU A 373 -2.73 -3.35 1.84
C GLU A 373 -4.09 -3.04 2.48
N MET A 374 -4.17 -3.09 3.81
CA MET A 374 -5.35 -2.69 4.57
C MET A 374 -5.70 -1.21 4.34
N LYS A 375 -4.71 -0.31 4.45
CA LYS A 375 -4.90 1.13 4.19
C LYS A 375 -5.38 1.39 2.76
N LYS A 376 -4.82 0.68 1.77
CA LYS A 376 -5.31 0.74 0.39
C LYS A 376 -6.76 0.29 0.30
N MET A 377 -7.11 -0.85 0.91
CA MET A 377 -8.47 -1.40 0.90
C MET A 377 -9.48 -0.41 1.52
N MET A 378 -9.12 0.21 2.65
CA MET A 378 -9.92 1.25 3.30
C MET A 378 -10.08 2.50 2.42
N LEU A 379 -9.00 2.97 1.81
CA LEU A 379 -9.05 4.13 0.91
C LEU A 379 -9.97 3.86 -0.28
N MET A 380 -9.84 2.70 -0.92
CA MET A 380 -10.66 2.28 -2.06
C MET A 380 -12.15 2.19 -1.70
N HIS A 381 -12.47 1.73 -0.49
CA HIS A 381 -13.83 1.76 0.06
C HIS A 381 -14.33 3.20 0.23
N GLN A 382 -13.55 4.07 0.86
CA GLN A 382 -13.94 5.45 1.17
C GLN A 382 -14.18 6.32 -0.07
N ILE A 383 -13.36 6.15 -1.12
CA ILE A 383 -13.49 6.94 -2.36
C ILE A 383 -14.44 6.30 -3.38
N GLY A 384 -15.10 5.19 -3.04
CA GLY A 384 -16.07 4.52 -3.92
C GLY A 384 -15.47 3.81 -5.13
N LEU A 385 -14.14 3.60 -5.17
CA LEU A 385 -13.46 2.89 -6.25
C LEU A 385 -13.35 1.38 -6.00
N GLY A 386 -14.12 0.85 -5.06
CA GLY A 386 -14.09 -0.55 -4.68
C GLY A 386 -14.20 -1.54 -5.84
N ALA A 387 -14.91 -1.23 -6.93
CA ALA A 387 -15.04 -2.12 -8.07
C ALA A 387 -13.68 -2.52 -8.72
N TYR A 388 -12.63 -1.72 -8.48
CA TYR A 388 -11.27 -1.95 -8.96
C TYR A 388 -10.33 -2.53 -7.89
N ASP A 389 -10.84 -2.77 -6.68
CA ASP A 389 -10.03 -3.26 -5.58
C ASP A 389 -9.95 -4.79 -5.60
N GLN A 390 -8.72 -5.29 -5.68
CA GLN A 390 -8.39 -6.71 -5.67
C GLN A 390 -7.37 -6.95 -4.55
N PRO A 391 -7.84 -7.22 -3.31
CA PRO A 391 -6.96 -7.52 -2.19
C PRO A 391 -6.10 -8.77 -2.50
N PRO A 392 -4.79 -8.73 -2.26
CA PRO A 392 -3.88 -9.84 -2.58
C PRO A 392 -3.97 -11.02 -1.59
N ALA A 393 -4.80 -10.91 -0.55
CA ALA A 393 -4.96 -11.90 0.49
C ALA A 393 -6.43 -12.13 0.83
N ARG A 394 -6.74 -13.35 1.27
CA ARG A 394 -8.09 -13.78 1.67
C ARG A 394 -8.45 -13.40 3.10
N TYR A 395 -7.47 -13.18 3.96
CA TYR A 395 -7.69 -12.88 5.37
C TYR A 395 -7.24 -11.46 5.69
N ALA A 396 -7.87 -10.84 6.67
CA ALA A 396 -7.45 -9.55 7.19
C ALA A 396 -7.59 -9.56 8.71
N GLN A 397 -6.53 -9.17 9.38
CA GLN A 397 -6.55 -8.88 10.80
C GLN A 397 -6.85 -7.38 10.95
N VAL A 398 -7.96 -7.04 11.60
CA VAL A 398 -8.48 -5.67 11.60
C VAL A 398 -8.64 -5.17 13.03
N PRO A 399 -8.02 -4.04 13.40
CA PRO A 399 -8.35 -3.38 14.65
C PRO A 399 -9.70 -2.66 14.51
N GLU A 400 -10.36 -2.35 15.62
CA GLU A 400 -11.56 -1.52 15.56
C GLU A 400 -11.29 -0.11 15.03
N GLU A 401 -10.13 0.42 15.40
CA GLU A 401 -9.64 1.75 15.03
C GLU A 401 -8.18 1.66 14.58
N MET A 402 -7.82 2.44 13.56
CA MET A 402 -6.46 2.56 13.06
C MET A 402 -6.20 4.02 12.74
N ASP A 403 -5.12 4.59 13.30
CA ASP A 403 -4.71 5.99 13.10
C ASP A 403 -5.83 7.02 13.38
N GLY A 404 -6.66 6.81 14.41
CA GLY A 404 -7.77 7.71 14.75
C GLY A 404 -9.06 7.48 13.92
N ILE A 405 -9.05 6.49 13.03
CA ILE A 405 -10.14 6.21 12.10
C ILE A 405 -10.79 4.87 12.46
N ARG A 406 -12.10 4.90 12.71
CA ARG A 406 -12.91 3.70 12.88
C ARG A 406 -12.86 2.86 11.61
N VAL A 407 -12.15 1.74 11.65
CA VAL A 407 -12.03 0.80 10.53
C VAL A 407 -13.21 -0.14 10.51
N LEU A 408 -13.53 -0.71 11.67
CA LEU A 408 -14.57 -1.69 11.80
C LEU A 408 -15.95 -1.02 11.75
N THR A 409 -16.57 -1.09 10.58
CA THR A 409 -17.92 -0.57 10.31
C THR A 409 -18.71 -1.59 9.49
N PRO A 410 -20.06 -1.65 9.62
CA PRO A 410 -20.85 -2.59 8.83
C PRO A 410 -20.68 -2.43 7.31
N SER A 411 -20.45 -1.20 6.84
CA SER A 411 -20.16 -0.94 5.41
C SER A 411 -18.83 -1.51 4.98
N PHE A 412 -17.77 -1.36 5.81
CA PHE A 412 -16.46 -1.93 5.52
C PHE A 412 -16.45 -3.46 5.59
N ILE A 413 -17.17 -4.06 6.55
CA ILE A 413 -17.32 -5.51 6.64
C ILE A 413 -17.98 -6.05 5.36
N LYS A 414 -19.11 -5.46 4.96
CA LYS A 414 -19.78 -5.80 3.70
C LYS A 414 -18.86 -5.62 2.49
N TYR A 415 -18.07 -4.55 2.48
CA TYR A 415 -17.09 -4.28 1.44
C TYR A 415 -16.01 -5.38 1.37
N ALA A 416 -15.43 -5.78 2.49
CA ALA A 416 -14.44 -6.85 2.54
C ALA A 416 -15.02 -8.19 2.05
N HIS A 417 -16.23 -8.55 2.52
CA HIS A 417 -16.92 -9.77 2.12
C HIS A 417 -17.23 -9.82 0.62
N GLN A 418 -17.62 -8.70 0.01
CA GLN A 418 -17.82 -8.61 -1.45
C GLN A 418 -16.55 -8.90 -2.27
N ARG A 419 -15.37 -8.82 -1.65
CA ARG A 419 -14.07 -9.14 -2.25
C ARG A 419 -13.53 -10.51 -1.81
N GLY A 420 -14.34 -11.28 -1.09
CA GLY A 420 -13.94 -12.59 -0.57
C GLY A 420 -12.95 -12.51 0.59
N VAL A 421 -12.80 -11.35 1.23
CA VAL A 421 -11.90 -11.17 2.37
C VAL A 421 -12.62 -11.54 3.67
N THR A 422 -12.04 -12.48 4.41
CA THR A 422 -12.44 -12.94 5.75
C THR A 422 -11.80 -12.03 6.80
N LEU A 423 -12.60 -11.50 7.73
CA LEU A 423 -12.16 -10.53 8.72
C LEU A 423 -12.04 -11.15 10.12
N PHE A 424 -10.83 -11.10 10.67
CA PHE A 424 -10.55 -11.42 12.07
C PHE A 424 -10.23 -10.15 12.84
N VAL A 425 -10.92 -9.93 13.96
CA VAL A 425 -10.74 -8.72 14.78
C VAL A 425 -9.88 -9.02 15.99
N TRP A 426 -8.95 -8.12 16.32
CA TRP A 426 -8.06 -8.27 17.47
C TRP A 426 -8.01 -6.98 18.30
N THR A 427 -7.66 -7.04 19.58
CA THR A 427 -7.77 -8.21 20.49
C THR A 427 -8.95 -7.94 21.40
N ILE A 428 -9.92 -8.86 21.43
CA ILE A 428 -11.20 -8.63 22.11
C ILE A 428 -11.31 -9.55 23.32
N ASN A 429 -11.35 -8.94 24.51
CA ASN A 429 -11.30 -9.66 25.79
C ASN A 429 -12.60 -9.54 26.59
N GLU A 430 -13.35 -8.45 26.42
CA GLU A 430 -14.58 -8.21 27.18
C GLU A 430 -15.80 -8.84 26.50
N GLU A 431 -16.62 -9.54 27.29
CA GLU A 431 -17.76 -10.32 26.77
C GLU A 431 -18.80 -9.45 26.03
N ASP A 432 -19.09 -8.27 26.55
CA ASP A 432 -20.02 -7.32 25.92
C ASP A 432 -19.49 -6.84 24.56
N GLU A 433 -18.16 -6.68 24.45
CA GLU A 433 -17.51 -6.31 23.21
C GLU A 433 -17.49 -7.46 22.21
N MET A 434 -17.21 -8.69 22.68
CA MET A 434 -17.31 -9.90 21.85
C MET A 434 -18.68 -10.01 21.19
N LYS A 435 -19.76 -9.85 21.98
CA LYS A 435 -21.14 -9.88 21.48
C LYS A 435 -21.41 -8.77 20.47
N ARG A 436 -20.98 -7.53 20.77
CA ARG A 436 -21.15 -6.38 19.87
C ARG A 436 -20.46 -6.58 18.53
N ILE A 437 -19.19 -6.97 18.54
CA ILE A 437 -18.38 -7.15 17.31
C ILE A 437 -18.89 -8.32 16.49
N MET A 438 -19.27 -9.42 17.14
CA MET A 438 -19.87 -10.58 16.47
C MET A 438 -21.17 -10.20 15.74
N GLN A 439 -22.02 -9.35 16.34
CA GLN A 439 -23.25 -8.85 15.71
C GLN A 439 -22.98 -7.96 14.48
N MET A 440 -21.78 -7.35 14.35
CA MET A 440 -21.40 -6.59 13.17
C MET A 440 -21.14 -7.47 11.94
N GLY A 441 -20.99 -8.79 12.15
CA GLY A 441 -20.82 -9.78 11.08
C GLY A 441 -19.37 -10.05 10.70
N VAL A 442 -18.42 -9.93 11.62
CA VAL A 442 -17.04 -10.37 11.39
C VAL A 442 -16.94 -11.90 11.44
N ASP A 443 -15.87 -12.46 10.87
CA ASP A 443 -15.74 -13.91 10.65
C ASP A 443 -15.01 -14.64 11.80
N GLY A 444 -14.34 -13.89 12.68
CA GLY A 444 -13.63 -14.42 13.83
C GLY A 444 -13.02 -13.31 14.68
N MET A 445 -12.46 -13.69 15.84
CA MET A 445 -11.72 -12.76 16.67
C MET A 445 -10.57 -13.42 17.42
N TYR A 446 -9.53 -12.63 17.67
CA TYR A 446 -8.43 -12.92 18.57
C TYR A 446 -8.84 -12.53 19.99
N THR A 447 -8.58 -13.41 20.96
CA THR A 447 -8.84 -13.15 22.37
C THR A 447 -7.76 -13.79 23.25
N ASP A 448 -7.43 -13.11 24.35
CA ASP A 448 -6.59 -13.65 25.41
C ASP A 448 -7.37 -14.61 26.33
N HIS A 449 -8.71 -14.56 26.25
CA HIS A 449 -9.65 -15.35 27.07
C HIS A 449 -10.46 -16.33 26.20
N PRO A 450 -9.84 -17.38 25.61
CA PRO A 450 -10.54 -18.31 24.72
C PRO A 450 -11.74 -18.98 25.39
N ALA A 451 -11.66 -19.33 26.68
CA ALA A 451 -12.79 -19.90 27.42
C ALA A 451 -14.02 -18.96 27.43
N ARG A 452 -13.79 -17.66 27.66
CA ARG A 452 -14.86 -16.65 27.67
C ARG A 452 -15.50 -16.52 26.30
N LEU A 453 -14.70 -16.48 25.23
CA LEU A 453 -15.25 -16.43 23.87
C LEU A 453 -16.04 -17.70 23.52
N LEU A 454 -15.57 -18.87 23.96
CA LEU A 454 -16.27 -20.14 23.81
C LEU A 454 -17.63 -20.18 24.50
N ASP A 455 -17.80 -19.48 25.62
CA ASP A 455 -19.10 -19.32 26.29
C ASP A 455 -20.08 -18.43 25.50
N VAL A 456 -19.56 -17.52 24.66
CA VAL A 456 -20.37 -16.64 23.80
C VAL A 456 -20.76 -17.31 22.48
N VAL A 457 -19.91 -18.18 21.94
CA VAL A 457 -20.19 -18.92 20.70
C VAL A 457 -20.85 -20.28 20.98
N VAL A 458 -21.38 -20.91 19.93
CA VAL A 458 -21.97 -22.25 20.00
C VAL A 458 -21.11 -23.20 19.19
N GLN A 459 -20.80 -24.39 19.72
CA GLN A 459 -20.17 -25.44 18.92
C GLN A 459 -21.12 -25.93 17.82
N ARG A 460 -20.61 -26.03 16.59
CA ARG A 460 -21.39 -26.58 15.48
C ARG A 460 -21.63 -28.07 15.73
N LYS A 461 -22.89 -28.50 15.77
CA LYS A 461 -23.23 -29.92 15.71
C LYS A 461 -22.72 -30.47 14.38
N LYS A 462 -21.85 -31.48 14.44
CA LYS A 462 -21.25 -32.14 13.27
C LYS A 462 -22.28 -32.74 12.34
#